data_AF-A0A3P2A1G1-F1
#
_entry.id   AF-A0A3P2A1G1-F1
#
_cell.length_a   1.000
_cell.length_b   1.000
_cell.length_c   1.000
_cell.angle_alpha   90.00
_cell.angle_beta   90.00
_cell.angle_gamma   90.00
#
_symmetry.space_group_name_H-M   'P 1'
#
loop_
_entity.id
_entity.type
_entity.pdbx_description
1 polymer ?
#
loop_
_entity_poly.entity_id
_entity_poly.type
_entity_poly.pdbx_seq_one_letter_code
_entity_poly.pdbx_strand_id
1 'polypeptide(L)'
;MMHPVELAAEMHERLVTIHPFIDGNGRTARLVMNLILLRNGYPITILDSENDKRLAYYDSLELAQTGKDSNKIQFKLFIANNVKHWLFVYLNLLAPNGNPDVQHKGYYFFKRIETLIQP
;
A
#
# COMPACT_ATOMS: atom_id res chain seq x y z
N MET A 1 -4.21 -9.50 -17.19
CA MET A 1 -3.22 -8.50 -16.72
C MET A 1 -3.27 -8.47 -15.21
N MET A 2 -2.12 -8.39 -14.54
CA MET A 2 -2.05 -8.27 -13.07
C MET A 2 -2.44 -6.85 -12.66
N HIS A 3 -3.17 -6.70 -11.54
CA HIS A 3 -3.53 -5.37 -11.04
C HIS A 3 -2.27 -4.60 -10.59
N PRO A 4 -2.14 -3.28 -10.82
CA PRO A 4 -0.90 -2.55 -10.51
C PRO A 4 -0.41 -2.67 -9.06
N VAL A 5 -1.34 -2.71 -8.11
CA VAL A 5 -1.02 -2.90 -6.68
C VAL A 5 -0.47 -4.30 -6.40
N GLU A 6 -1.01 -5.33 -7.06
CA GLU A 6 -0.48 -6.70 -6.95
C GLU A 6 0.91 -6.80 -7.57
N LEU A 7 1.13 -6.13 -8.71
CA LEU A 7 2.45 -6.07 -9.35
C LEU A 7 3.47 -5.37 -8.46
N ALA A 8 3.08 -4.26 -7.80
CA ALA A 8 3.94 -3.55 -6.87
C ALA A 8 4.33 -4.44 -5.67
N ALA A 9 3.38 -5.19 -5.11
CA ALA A 9 3.62 -6.15 -4.03
C ALA A 9 4.53 -7.30 -4.47
N GLU A 10 4.26 -7.89 -5.64
CA GLU A 10 5.05 -8.97 -6.22
C GLU A 10 6.52 -8.55 -6.44
N MET A 11 6.73 -7.37 -7.01
CA MET A 11 8.08 -6.86 -7.27
C MET A 11 8.83 -6.48 -5.99
N HIS A 12 8.11 -5.96 -4.98
CA HIS A 12 8.69 -5.71 -3.65
C HIS A 12 9.18 -7.01 -3.02
N GLU A 13 8.30 -8.00 -2.89
CA GLU A 13 8.61 -9.29 -2.26
C GLU A 13 9.79 -9.96 -2.97
N ARG A 14 9.73 -10.10 -4.30
CA ARG A 14 10.79 -10.78 -5.05
C ARG A 14 12.15 -10.12 -4.88
N LEU A 15 12.22 -8.78 -4.83
CA LEU A 15 13.49 -8.07 -4.64
C LEU A 15 14.07 -8.34 -3.24
N VAL A 16 13.24 -8.30 -2.19
CA VAL A 16 13.69 -8.60 -0.83
C VAL A 16 14.14 -10.06 -0.70
N THR A 17 13.45 -10.98 -1.38
CA THR A 17 13.72 -12.42 -1.36
C THR A 17 14.99 -12.78 -2.13
N ILE A 18 15.22 -12.20 -3.30
CA ILE A 18 16.47 -12.41 -4.07
C ILE A 18 17.68 -11.80 -3.34
N HIS A 19 17.47 -10.68 -2.63
CA HIS A 19 18.48 -9.99 -1.85
C HIS A 19 19.78 -9.65 -2.63
N PRO A 20 19.70 -8.94 -3.77
CA PRO A 20 20.83 -8.80 -4.69
C PRO A 20 21.93 -7.83 -4.24
N PHE A 21 21.71 -7.01 -3.20
CA PHE A 21 22.67 -6.02 -2.71
C PHE A 21 23.24 -6.39 -1.34
N ILE A 22 24.42 -5.86 -0.99
CA ILE A 22 25.06 -6.07 0.32
C ILE A 22 24.22 -5.47 1.46
N ASP A 23 23.65 -4.28 1.24
CA ASP A 23 22.71 -3.62 2.14
C ASP A 23 21.69 -2.84 1.29
N GLY A 24 20.55 -2.50 1.89
CA GLY A 24 19.56 -1.61 1.30
C GLY A 24 18.43 -2.32 0.59
N ASN A 25 18.41 -3.66 0.52
CA ASN A 25 17.39 -4.44 -0.20
C ASN A 25 15.95 -4.02 0.16
N GLY A 26 15.62 -3.89 1.44
CA GLY A 26 14.29 -3.44 1.86
C GLY A 26 13.97 -1.99 1.47
N ARG A 27 14.96 -1.10 1.48
CA ARG A 27 14.79 0.30 1.03
C ARG A 27 14.54 0.35 -0.48
N THR A 28 15.35 -0.38 -1.25
CA THR A 28 15.21 -0.51 -2.70
C THR A 28 13.88 -1.15 -3.08
N ALA A 29 13.42 -2.18 -2.37
CA ALA A 29 12.14 -2.82 -2.61
C ALA A 29 10.96 -1.84 -2.44
N ARG A 30 10.97 -1.03 -1.38
CA ARG A 30 9.96 0.02 -1.16
C ARG A 30 9.99 1.11 -2.24
N LEU A 31 11.17 1.47 -2.74
CA LEU A 31 11.30 2.42 -3.84
C LEU A 31 10.76 1.85 -5.15
N VAL A 32 11.06 0.59 -5.47
CA VAL A 32 10.55 -0.11 -6.66
C VAL A 32 9.03 -0.27 -6.60
N MET A 33 8.50 -0.65 -5.44
CA MET A 33 7.05 -0.70 -5.18
C MET A 33 6.39 0.64 -5.50
N ASN A 34 6.91 1.74 -4.93
CA ASN A 34 6.36 3.07 -5.15
C ASN A 34 6.54 3.57 -6.60
N LEU A 35 7.64 3.20 -7.26
CA LEU A 35 7.82 3.50 -8.69
C LEU A 35 6.72 2.87 -9.54
N ILE A 36 6.35 1.62 -9.27
CA ILE A 36 5.26 0.94 -9.98
C ILE A 36 3.92 1.60 -9.69
N LEU A 37 3.63 1.91 -8.41
CA LEU A 37 2.40 2.60 -8.01
C LEU A 37 2.27 3.96 -8.73
N LEU A 38 3.31 4.79 -8.67
CA LEU A 38 3.33 6.12 -9.30
C LEU A 38 3.13 6.05 -10.81
N ARG A 39 3.78 5.10 -11.49
CA ARG A 39 3.60 4.89 -12.95
C ARG A 39 2.17 4.52 -13.34
N ASN A 40 1.38 4.02 -12.40
CA ASN A 40 -0.01 3.61 -12.61
C ASN A 40 -1.03 4.57 -11.96
N GLY A 41 -0.59 5.77 -11.53
CA GLY A 41 -1.50 6.78 -10.97
C GLY A 41 -1.90 6.55 -9.50
N TYR A 42 -1.24 5.63 -8.80
CA TYR A 42 -1.44 5.43 -7.37
C TYR A 42 -0.54 6.37 -6.55
N PRO A 43 -0.99 6.78 -5.35
CA PRO A 43 -0.21 7.64 -4.47
C PRO A 43 1.04 6.94 -3.92
N ILE A 44 2.00 7.74 -3.45
CA ILE A 44 3.11 7.22 -2.65
C ILE A 44 2.55 6.55 -1.40
N THR A 45 2.88 5.28 -1.22
CA THR A 45 2.46 4.45 -0.12
C THR A 45 3.63 4.21 0.82
N ILE A 46 3.47 4.62 2.08
CA ILE A 46 4.47 4.45 3.13
C ILE A 46 4.09 3.22 3.95
N LEU A 47 5.02 2.29 4.08
CA LEU A 47 4.91 1.16 5.00
C LEU A 47 5.47 1.62 6.34
N ASP A 48 4.59 1.76 7.32
CA ASP A 48 4.89 2.36 8.61
C ASP A 48 5.90 1.52 9.41
N SER A 49 6.75 2.21 10.17
CA SER A 49 7.75 1.62 11.06
C SER A 49 7.26 1.43 12.49
N GLU A 50 6.06 1.92 12.84
CA GLU A 50 5.40 1.62 14.13
C GLU A 50 5.39 0.11 14.41
N ASN A 51 5.61 -0.28 15.67
CA ASN A 51 5.87 -1.66 16.07
C ASN A 51 4.86 -2.67 15.51
N ASP A 52 3.56 -2.40 15.64
CA ASP A 52 2.51 -3.34 15.21
C ASP A 52 2.44 -3.48 13.68
N LYS A 53 2.55 -2.37 12.94
CA LYS A 53 2.54 -2.36 11.46
C LYS A 53 3.81 -2.96 10.89
N ARG A 54 4.94 -2.74 11.56
CA ARG A 54 6.23 -3.35 11.25
C ARG A 54 6.16 -4.87 11.44
N LEU A 55 5.54 -5.34 12.52
CA LEU A 55 5.33 -6.77 12.76
C LEU A 55 4.50 -7.38 11.62
N ALA A 56 3.34 -6.80 11.31
CA ALA A 56 2.47 -7.25 10.23
C ALA A 56 3.17 -7.29 8.84
N TYR A 57 4.06 -6.33 8.58
CA TYR A 57 4.90 -6.35 7.38
C TYR A 57 5.83 -7.57 7.34
N TYR A 58 6.55 -7.85 8.43
CA TYR A 58 7.47 -8.99 8.47
C TYR A 58 6.74 -10.33 8.43
N ASP A 59 5.62 -10.45 9.16
CA ASP A 59 4.82 -11.68 9.21
C ASP A 59 4.25 -12.03 7.82
N SER A 60 3.66 -11.05 7.14
CA SER A 60 3.12 -11.26 5.79
C SER A 60 4.21 -11.56 4.75
N LEU A 61 5.40 -10.99 4.91
CA LEU A 61 6.55 -11.25 4.04
C LEU A 61 7.14 -12.64 4.29
N GLU A 62 7.25 -13.07 5.55
CA GLU A 62 7.74 -14.41 5.91
C GLU A 62 6.82 -15.50 5.33
N LEU A 63 5.50 -15.33 5.43
CA LEU A 63 4.53 -16.26 4.85
C LEU A 63 4.68 -16.41 3.33
N ALA A 64 4.96 -15.30 2.64
CA ALA A 64 5.22 -15.31 1.20
C ALA A 64 6.55 -16.01 0.86
N GLN A 65 7.61 -15.76 1.64
CA GLN A 65 8.96 -16.31 1.40
C GLN A 65 9.07 -17.80 1.72
N THR A 66 8.40 -18.26 2.78
CA THR A 66 8.42 -19.66 3.21
C THR A 66 7.52 -20.56 2.36
N GLY A 67 6.75 -20.00 1.42
CA GLY A 67 5.83 -20.75 0.57
C GLY A 67 4.57 -21.22 1.30
N LYS A 68 4.38 -20.84 2.58
CA LYS A 68 3.14 -21.08 3.35
C LYS A 68 1.94 -20.35 2.73
N ASP A 69 2.21 -19.27 2.01
CA ASP A 69 1.26 -18.57 1.15
C ASP A 69 1.79 -18.54 -0.29
N SER A 70 1.53 -19.61 -1.04
CA SER A 70 2.04 -19.81 -2.41
C SER A 70 1.61 -18.72 -3.39
N ASN A 71 0.46 -18.08 -3.14
CA ASN A 71 -0.05 -16.98 -3.96
C ASN A 71 0.32 -15.59 -3.41
N LYS A 72 1.02 -15.53 -2.27
CA LYS A 72 1.44 -14.31 -1.57
C LYS A 72 0.26 -13.40 -1.25
N ILE A 73 -0.92 -13.97 -1.02
CA ILE A 73 -2.18 -13.27 -0.77
C ILE A 73 -2.05 -12.32 0.42
N GLN A 74 -1.47 -12.77 1.53
CA GLN A 74 -1.32 -11.97 2.75
C GLN A 74 -0.46 -10.74 2.51
N PHE A 75 0.68 -10.91 1.82
CA PHE A 75 1.55 -9.79 1.49
C PHE A 75 0.88 -8.82 0.50
N LYS A 76 0.19 -9.34 -0.53
CA LYS A 76 -0.57 -8.52 -1.48
C LYS A 76 -1.68 -7.71 -0.79
N LEU A 77 -2.43 -8.33 0.13
CA LEU A 77 -3.45 -7.66 0.93
C LEU A 77 -2.85 -6.61 1.86
N PHE A 78 -1.71 -6.90 2.51
CA PHE A 78 -0.99 -5.94 3.32
C PHE A 78 -0.63 -4.67 2.53
N ILE A 79 -0.05 -4.84 1.33
CA ILE A 79 0.27 -3.71 0.45
C ILE A 79 -1.01 -2.98 -0.01
N ALA A 80 -2.05 -3.71 -0.42
CA ALA A 80 -3.31 -3.09 -0.86
C ALA A 80 -3.97 -2.25 0.24
N ASN A 81 -3.96 -2.72 1.48
CA ASN A 81 -4.50 -1.98 2.62
C ASN A 81 -3.71 -0.69 2.90
N ASN A 82 -2.38 -0.73 2.78
CA ASN A 82 -1.55 0.46 2.91
C ASN A 82 -1.79 1.46 1.77
N VAL A 83 -1.92 0.98 0.52
CA VAL A 83 -2.26 1.84 -0.63
C VAL A 83 -3.62 2.52 -0.43
N LYS A 84 -4.63 1.76 0.01
CA LYS A 84 -5.97 2.28 0.35
C LYS A 84 -5.88 3.36 1.43
N HIS A 85 -5.14 3.08 2.51
CA HIS A 85 -4.95 4.03 3.61
C HIS A 85 -4.33 5.35 3.12
N TRP A 86 -3.21 5.28 2.40
CA TRP A 86 -2.52 6.48 1.90
C TRP A 86 -3.36 7.24 0.89
N LEU A 87 -4.08 6.56 -0.01
CA LEU A 87 -5.03 7.20 -0.91
C LEU A 87 -6.03 8.08 -0.14
N PHE A 88 -6.62 7.56 0.94
CA PHE A 88 -7.53 8.34 1.75
C PHE A 88 -6.87 9.50 2.49
N VAL A 89 -5.65 9.32 2.98
CA VAL A 89 -4.86 10.42 3.56
C VAL A 89 -4.69 11.55 2.53
N TYR A 90 -4.28 11.24 1.30
CA TYR A 90 -4.13 12.26 0.24
C TYR A 90 -5.46 12.92 -0.12
N LEU A 91 -6.55 12.14 -0.26
CA LEU A 91 -7.87 12.70 -0.56
C LEU A 91 -8.33 13.66 0.54
N ASN A 92 -8.09 13.34 1.81
CA ASN A 92 -8.42 14.20 2.93
C ASN A 92 -7.55 15.47 2.99
N LEU A 93 -6.28 15.39 2.61
CA LEU A 93 -5.39 16.55 2.51
C LEU A 93 -5.79 17.50 1.38
N LEU A 94 -6.30 16.95 0.27
CA LEU A 94 -6.76 17.72 -0.89
C LEU A 94 -8.21 18.23 -0.72
N ALA A 95 -8.98 17.66 0.20
CA ALA A 95 -10.28 18.21 0.56
C ALA A 95 -10.08 19.61 1.16
N PRO A 96 -10.78 20.65 0.67
CA PRO A 96 -10.49 22.03 1.05
C PRO A 96 -10.70 22.27 2.54
N ASN A 97 -9.59 22.39 3.28
CA ASN A 97 -9.56 22.97 4.62
C ASN A 97 -9.68 24.49 4.50
N GLY A 98 -10.91 25.04 4.59
CA GLY A 98 -11.05 26.50 4.57
C GLY A 98 -12.45 27.10 4.62
N ASN A 99 -13.53 26.32 4.63
CA ASN A 99 -14.87 26.88 4.84
C ASN A 99 -15.77 25.84 5.54
N PRO A 100 -16.31 26.13 6.75
CA PRO A 100 -17.22 25.22 7.45
C PRO A 100 -18.44 24.82 6.60
N ASP A 101 -18.86 25.64 5.63
CA ASP A 101 -19.96 25.33 4.70
C ASP A 101 -19.58 24.36 3.55
N VAL A 102 -18.28 24.07 3.35
CA VAL A 102 -17.76 23.21 2.27
C VAL A 102 -17.34 21.83 2.80
N GLN A 103 -17.41 21.60 4.12
CA GLN A 103 -17.09 20.33 4.79
C GLN A 103 -17.75 19.10 4.15
N HIS A 104 -18.84 19.30 3.41
CA HIS A 104 -19.64 18.21 2.89
C HIS A 104 -19.29 17.74 1.47
N LYS A 105 -18.58 18.47 0.60
CA LYS A 105 -18.47 17.99 -0.81
C LYS A 105 -17.53 16.78 -0.99
N GLY A 106 -16.32 16.85 -0.46
CA GLY A 106 -15.40 15.71 -0.45
C GLY A 106 -15.89 14.58 0.45
N TYR A 107 -16.46 14.94 1.60
CA TYR A 107 -17.06 14.00 2.54
C TYR A 107 -18.25 13.24 1.93
N TYR A 108 -19.11 13.85 1.12
CA TYR A 108 -20.23 13.15 0.48
C TYR A 108 -19.77 12.16 -0.59
N PHE A 109 -18.76 12.51 -1.39
CA PHE A 109 -18.13 11.55 -2.31
C PHE A 109 -17.51 10.39 -1.52
N PHE A 110 -16.75 10.71 -0.46
CA PHE A 110 -16.14 9.73 0.42
C PHE A 110 -17.18 8.81 1.07
N LYS A 111 -18.21 9.34 1.73
CA LYS A 111 -19.25 8.56 2.42
C LYS A 111 -20.03 7.67 1.45
N ARG A 112 -20.23 8.12 0.21
CA ARG A 112 -20.91 7.36 -0.85
C ARG A 112 -20.05 6.22 -1.38
N ILE A 113 -18.72 6.37 -1.39
CA ILE A 113 -17.79 5.35 -1.84
C ILE A 113 -17.38 4.43 -0.68
N GLU A 114 -17.28 4.91 0.54
CA GLU A 114 -16.95 4.13 1.73
C GLU A 114 -17.93 2.97 1.93
N THR A 115 -19.23 3.20 1.73
CA THR A 115 -20.27 2.16 1.74
C THR A 115 -20.09 1.10 0.65
N LEU A 116 -19.30 1.37 -0.38
CA LEU A 116 -19.01 0.46 -1.50
C LEU A 116 -17.66 -0.26 -1.33
N ILE A 117 -16.84 0.10 -0.34
CA ILE A 117 -15.51 -0.50 -0.07
C ILE A 117 -15.45 -1.15 1.33
N GLN A 118 -16.60 -1.33 2.00
CA GLN A 118 -16.72 -2.24 3.13
C GLN A 118 -17.15 -3.63 2.62
N PRO A 119 -16.58 -4.73 3.17
CA PRO A 119 -16.82 -6.09 2.69
C PRO A 119 -18.26 -6.57 2.86
#